data_AF-A0AB33WVL7-F1
#
_entry.id   AF-A0AB33WVL7-F1
#
_cell.length_a   1.000
_cell.length_b   1.000
_cell.length_c   1.000
_cell.angle_alpha   90.00
_cell.angle_beta   90.00
_cell.angle_gamma   90.00
#
_symmetry.space_group_name_H-M   'P 1'
#
loop_
_entity.id
_entity.type
_entity.pdbx_description
1 polymer ?
#
loop_
_entity_poly.entity_id
_entity_poly.type
_entity_poly.pdbx_seq_one_letter_code
_entity_poly.pdbx_strand_id
1 'polypeptide(L)'
;MLQRGHLYKNPSKPNSAQWRIFWMPSNLPPLPLIGKAEAAFRTAFERLKSGQPKLLPKGSLISQNNVAREAGLDPSALKKTRFPSLVAEIQLWINEFASKPQPSKRQTLISQRKRNRNLRERMEAMKAQRDIALSLLVAADARILELTAENNRLKGSRQPSNLTSIQNRKPKRRT
;
A
#
# COMPACT_ATOMS: atom_id res chain seq x y z
N MET A 1 10.76 39.27 27.71
CA MET A 1 11.83 39.13 26.69
C MET A 1 11.45 38.01 25.73
N LEU A 2 11.36 38.35 24.44
CA LEU A 2 11.37 37.51 23.24
C LEU A 2 10.35 36.36 23.08
N GLN A 3 9.41 36.64 22.16
CA GLN A 3 8.53 35.72 21.44
C GLN A 3 9.33 34.83 20.46
N ARG A 4 8.87 33.59 20.21
CA ARG A 4 8.81 32.98 18.85
C ARG A 4 7.64 31.99 18.79
N GLY A 5 6.58 32.39 18.10
CA GLY A 5 5.46 31.52 17.73
C GLY A 5 5.69 30.91 16.34
N HIS A 6 5.51 29.60 16.21
CA HIS A 6 5.32 28.95 14.92
C HIS A 6 3.83 28.69 14.70
N LEU A 7 3.25 29.49 13.81
CA LEU A 7 1.85 29.45 13.42
C LEU A 7 1.69 28.49 12.22
N TYR A 8 1.35 27.22 12.47
CA TYR A 8 0.82 26.34 11.41
C TYR A 8 -0.69 26.57 11.31
N LYS A 9 -1.09 27.48 10.41
CA LYS A 9 -2.50 27.62 10.00
C LYS A 9 -2.87 26.45 9.10
N ASN A 10 -3.78 25.60 9.60
CA ASN A 10 -4.68 24.82 8.77
C ASN A 10 -5.53 25.78 7.90
N PRO A 11 -5.55 25.64 6.57
CA PRO A 11 -6.63 26.18 5.77
C PRO A 11 -7.72 25.11 5.60
N SER A 12 -8.79 25.30 6.36
CA SER A 12 -10.18 25.22 5.92
C SER A 12 -10.45 24.56 4.54
N LYS A 13 -11.26 23.49 4.57
CA LYS A 13 -12.00 22.99 3.40
C LYS A 13 -12.72 24.14 2.69
N PRO A 14 -12.59 24.34 1.36
CA PRO A 14 -13.51 25.19 0.65
C PRO A 14 -14.67 24.38 0.05
N ASN A 15 -15.84 24.88 0.43
CA ASN A 15 -17.19 24.73 -0.07
C ASN A 15 -17.35 24.26 -1.53
N SER A 16 -18.28 23.32 -1.73
CA SER A 16 -18.63 22.60 -2.96
C SER A 16 -19.38 23.44 -4.02
N ALA A 17 -19.02 24.71 -4.21
CA ALA A 17 -19.78 25.61 -5.09
C ALA A 17 -18.94 26.66 -5.85
N GLN A 18 -17.65 26.41 -6.10
CA GLN A 18 -16.78 27.40 -6.79
C GLN A 18 -16.19 26.96 -8.14
N TRP A 19 -16.57 25.80 -8.69
CA TRP A 19 -16.07 25.36 -10.00
C TRP A 19 -17.01 25.64 -11.20
N ARG A 20 -17.89 26.65 -11.10
CA ARG A 20 -18.81 27.00 -12.22
C ARG A 20 -18.54 28.34 -12.90
N ILE A 21 -17.57 29.15 -12.46
CA ILE A 21 -17.32 30.47 -13.06
C ILE A 21 -15.82 30.76 -13.14
N PHE A 22 -15.07 29.91 -13.85
CA PHE A 22 -13.77 30.30 -14.39
C PHE A 22 -13.85 30.29 -15.92
N TRP A 23 -14.57 31.30 -16.40
CA TRP A 23 -14.23 32.13 -17.57
C TRP A 23 -13.70 31.40 -18.81
N MET A 24 -14.60 31.16 -19.78
CA MET A 24 -14.24 31.20 -21.20
C MET A 24 -14.00 32.66 -21.59
N PRO A 25 -12.84 33.03 -22.17
CA PRO A 25 -12.72 34.27 -22.90
C PRO A 25 -13.46 34.12 -24.23
N SER A 26 -14.51 34.91 -24.45
CA SER A 26 -15.19 35.08 -25.75
C SER A 26 -14.41 35.98 -26.73
N ASN A 27 -13.14 36.27 -26.45
CA ASN A 27 -12.18 36.83 -27.39
C ASN A 27 -10.79 36.30 -27.06
N LEU A 28 -10.40 35.23 -27.77
CA LEU A 28 -9.03 34.75 -27.74
C LEU A 28 -8.18 35.73 -28.57
N PRO A 29 -7.07 36.29 -28.05
CA PRO A 29 -6.11 36.95 -28.92
C PRO A 29 -5.71 35.95 -30.02
N PRO A 30 -5.47 36.37 -31.27
CA PRO A 30 -5.09 35.44 -32.32
C PRO A 30 -3.86 34.68 -31.83
N LEU A 31 -4.06 33.40 -31.51
CA LEU A 31 -3.00 32.54 -31.01
C LEU A 31 -1.87 32.61 -32.04
N PRO A 32 -0.59 32.66 -31.60
CA PRO A 32 0.53 32.76 -32.52
C PRO A 32 0.42 31.60 -33.51
N LEU A 33 0.06 31.91 -34.77
CA LEU A 33 -0.33 31.00 -35.85
C LEU A 33 -0.19 29.52 -35.47
N ILE A 34 -1.10 29.03 -34.61
CA ILE A 34 -1.00 27.65 -34.13
C ILE A 34 -1.20 26.82 -35.38
N GLY A 35 -0.19 26.02 -35.73
CA GLY A 35 -0.24 25.20 -36.92
C GLY A 35 -1.54 24.38 -36.90
N LYS A 36 -2.21 24.29 -38.05
CA LYS A 36 -3.49 23.55 -38.22
C LYS A 36 -3.47 22.17 -37.53
N ALA A 37 -2.32 21.52 -37.50
CA ALA A 37 -2.08 20.25 -36.80
C ALA A 37 -2.14 20.37 -35.27
N GLU A 38 -1.47 21.35 -34.65
CA GLU A 38 -1.51 21.54 -33.19
C GLU A 38 -2.93 21.87 -32.71
N ALA A 39 -3.66 22.71 -33.45
CA ALA A 39 -5.06 23.03 -33.11
C ALA A 39 -5.95 21.77 -33.14
N ALA A 40 -5.74 20.88 -34.13
CA ALA A 40 -6.45 19.61 -34.20
C ALA A 40 -6.14 18.70 -33.01
N PHE A 41 -4.87 18.59 -32.61
CA PHE A 41 -4.46 17.79 -31.45
C PHE A 41 -5.00 18.36 -30.13
N ARG A 42 -5.00 19.69 -29.94
CA ARG A 42 -5.58 20.34 -28.76
C ARG A 42 -7.09 20.08 -28.67
N THR A 43 -7.80 20.22 -29.78
CA THR A 43 -9.25 19.94 -29.82
C THR A 43 -9.53 18.46 -29.52
N ALA A 44 -8.72 17.54 -30.04
CA ALA A 44 -8.82 16.11 -29.74
C ALA A 44 -8.56 15.82 -28.25
N PHE A 45 -7.59 16.49 -27.65
CA PHE A 45 -7.28 16.36 -26.22
C PHE A 45 -8.47 16.81 -25.35
N GLU A 46 -9.10 17.95 -25.66
CA GLU A 46 -10.29 18.43 -24.94
C GLU A 46 -11.50 17.50 -25.12
N ARG A 47 -11.69 16.92 -26.31
CA ARG A 47 -12.73 15.89 -26.53
C ARG A 47 -12.53 14.67 -25.64
N LEU A 48 -11.28 14.23 -25.47
CA LEU A 48 -10.98 13.10 -24.59
C LEU A 48 -11.19 13.46 -23.11
N LYS A 49 -10.80 14.67 -22.67
CA LYS A 49 -11.05 15.17 -21.30
C LYS A 49 -12.54 15.20 -20.96
N SER A 50 -13.37 15.66 -21.91
CA SER A 50 -14.83 15.73 -21.76
C SER A 50 -15.56 14.39 -21.97
N GLY A 51 -14.82 13.31 -22.30
CA GLY A 51 -15.42 11.99 -22.52
C GLY A 51 -16.27 11.89 -23.78
N GLN A 52 -16.11 12.81 -24.74
CA GLN A 52 -16.83 12.85 -26.02
C GLN A 52 -15.88 12.60 -27.21
N PRO A 53 -15.20 11.42 -27.28
CA PRO A 53 -14.39 11.09 -28.44
C PRO A 53 -15.27 10.90 -29.68
N LYS A 54 -14.74 11.30 -30.84
CA LYS A 54 -15.38 11.19 -32.15
C LYS A 54 -14.85 10.00 -32.96
N LEU A 55 -13.54 9.72 -32.87
CA LEU A 55 -12.89 8.65 -33.63
C LEU A 55 -12.57 7.43 -32.75
N LEU A 56 -12.29 7.65 -31.47
CA LEU A 56 -12.07 6.57 -30.51
C LEU A 56 -13.38 6.14 -29.81
N PRO A 57 -13.45 4.90 -29.30
CA PRO A 57 -14.60 4.48 -28.51
C PRO A 57 -14.71 5.30 -27.22
N LYS A 58 -15.95 5.54 -26.79
CA LYS A 58 -16.25 6.22 -25.52
C LYS A 58 -15.57 5.50 -24.36
N GLY A 59 -14.98 6.26 -23.44
CA GLY A 59 -14.21 5.71 -22.31
C GLY A 59 -12.76 5.33 -22.64
N SER A 60 -12.26 5.68 -23.83
CA SER A 60 -10.83 5.54 -24.14
C SER A 60 -9.97 6.35 -23.17
N LEU A 61 -8.89 5.74 -22.67
CA LEU A 61 -7.94 6.41 -21.79
C LEU A 61 -7.28 7.59 -22.52
N ILE A 62 -6.98 8.66 -21.80
CA ILE A 62 -6.19 9.75 -22.37
C ILE A 62 -4.72 9.32 -22.41
N SER A 63 -4.16 9.33 -23.61
CA SER A 63 -2.73 9.11 -23.87
C SER A 63 -2.33 9.90 -25.10
N GLN A 64 -1.05 10.23 -25.24
CA GLN A 64 -0.52 10.90 -26.43
C GLN A 64 -0.93 10.20 -27.73
N ASN A 65 -0.85 8.86 -27.76
CA ASN A 65 -1.26 8.06 -28.91
C ASN A 65 -2.76 8.17 -29.20
N ASN A 66 -3.58 8.25 -28.16
CA ASN A 66 -5.03 8.38 -28.30
C ASN A 66 -5.42 9.79 -28.74
N VAL A 67 -4.73 10.83 -28.27
CA VAL A 67 -4.91 12.20 -28.75
C VAL A 67 -4.60 12.29 -30.26
N ALA A 68 -3.52 11.64 -30.72
CA ALA A 68 -3.19 11.61 -32.14
C ALA A 68 -4.26 10.89 -32.99
N ARG A 69 -4.70 9.70 -32.55
CA ARG A 69 -5.76 8.94 -33.24
C ARG A 69 -7.09 9.68 -33.24
N GLU A 70 -7.42 10.37 -32.16
CA GLU A 70 -8.64 11.17 -32.05
C GLU A 70 -8.59 12.45 -32.91
N ALA A 71 -7.40 12.92 -33.28
CA ALA A 71 -7.21 13.97 -34.28
C ALA A 71 -7.22 13.43 -35.73
N GLY A 72 -7.35 12.12 -35.93
CA GLY A 72 -7.34 11.46 -37.24
C GLY A 72 -5.93 11.25 -37.81
N LEU A 73 -4.90 11.32 -36.98
CA LEU A 73 -3.50 11.16 -37.38
C LEU A 73 -2.87 9.93 -36.73
N ASP A 74 -1.80 9.43 -37.36
CA ASP A 74 -1.00 8.34 -36.81
C ASP A 74 -0.38 8.72 -35.45
N PRO A 75 -0.24 7.78 -34.48
CA PRO A 75 0.43 8.05 -33.20
C PRO A 75 1.81 8.72 -33.32
N SER A 76 2.53 8.47 -34.41
CA SER A 76 3.85 9.05 -34.68
C SER A 76 3.79 10.53 -35.11
N ALA A 77 2.60 11.09 -35.37
CA ALA A 77 2.44 12.49 -35.79
C ALA A 77 2.66 13.47 -34.63
N LEU A 78 2.18 13.11 -33.43
CA LEU A 78 2.32 13.91 -32.22
C LEU A 78 3.65 13.58 -31.54
N LYS A 79 4.75 14.22 -31.96
CA LYS A 79 6.09 14.03 -31.34
C LYS A 79 6.45 15.20 -30.43
N LYS A 80 7.18 14.89 -29.34
CA LYS A 80 7.74 15.87 -28.40
C LYS A 80 8.61 16.93 -29.08
N THR A 81 9.32 16.57 -30.15
CA THR A 81 10.17 17.49 -30.92
C THR A 81 9.38 18.57 -31.65
N ARG A 82 8.16 18.26 -32.12
CA ARG A 82 7.30 19.19 -32.86
C ARG A 82 6.34 19.96 -31.97
N PHE A 83 5.81 19.29 -30.94
CA PHE A 83 4.79 19.86 -30.04
C PHE A 83 5.20 19.67 -28.57
N PRO A 84 6.32 20.27 -28.12
CA PRO A 84 6.86 20.03 -26.78
C PRO A 84 5.90 20.47 -25.66
N SER A 85 5.24 21.61 -25.83
CA SER A 85 4.28 22.18 -24.87
C SER A 85 3.05 21.27 -24.69
N LEU A 86 2.44 20.87 -25.81
CA LEU A 86 1.24 20.02 -25.80
C LEU A 86 1.54 18.63 -25.22
N VAL A 87 2.66 18.02 -25.57
CA VAL A 87 3.05 16.71 -25.01
C VAL A 87 3.29 16.81 -23.51
N ALA A 88 3.88 17.90 -23.02
CA ALA A 88 4.08 18.13 -21.59
C ALA A 88 2.72 18.28 -20.85
N GLU A 89 1.78 19.02 -21.43
CA GLU A 89 0.42 19.18 -20.89
C GLU A 89 -0.33 17.84 -20.79
N ILE A 90 -0.26 17.03 -21.85
CA ILE A 90 -0.86 15.70 -21.88
C ILE A 90 -0.24 14.81 -20.79
N GLN A 91 1.08 14.85 -20.63
CA GLN A 91 1.77 14.02 -19.64
C GLN A 91 1.46 14.45 -18.20
N LEU A 92 1.38 15.76 -17.95
CA LEU A 92 0.95 16.30 -16.66
C LEU A 92 -0.45 15.79 -16.31
N TRP A 93 -1.38 15.91 -17.27
CA TRP A 93 -2.75 15.43 -17.09
C TRP A 93 -2.81 13.92 -16.81
N ILE A 94 -2.02 13.11 -17.54
CA ILE A 94 -1.94 11.66 -17.30
C ILE A 94 -1.41 11.39 -15.89
N ASN A 95 -0.38 12.11 -15.43
CA ASN A 95 0.17 11.88 -14.09
C ASN A 95 -0.81 12.27 -12.98
N GLU A 96 -1.59 13.33 -13.18
CA GLU A 96 -2.57 13.83 -12.21
C GLU A 96 -3.86 12.99 -12.17
N PHE A 97 -4.34 12.54 -13.33
CA PHE A 97 -5.68 11.94 -13.47
C PHE A 97 -5.68 10.47 -13.90
N ALA A 98 -4.57 9.91 -14.39
CA ALA A 98 -4.56 8.49 -14.75
C ALA A 98 -4.59 7.62 -13.50
N SER A 99 -5.73 6.95 -13.31
CA SER A 99 -5.79 5.75 -12.48
C SER A 99 -4.74 4.76 -12.98
N LYS A 100 -4.00 4.15 -12.04
CA LYS A 100 -2.90 3.22 -12.30
C LYS A 100 -3.26 2.27 -13.47
N PRO A 101 -2.34 2.07 -14.44
CA PRO A 101 -2.63 1.23 -15.60
C PRO A 101 -3.13 -0.13 -15.12
N GLN A 102 -4.33 -0.50 -15.56
CA GLN A 102 -4.91 -1.79 -15.20
C GLN A 102 -3.98 -2.88 -15.73
N PRO A 103 -3.46 -3.76 -14.87
CA PRO A 103 -2.56 -4.82 -15.32
C PRO A 103 -3.25 -5.68 -16.36
N SER A 104 -2.52 -6.03 -17.42
CA SER A 104 -2.99 -6.97 -18.43
C SER A 104 -3.51 -8.26 -17.77
N LYS A 105 -4.55 -8.89 -18.34
CA LYS A 105 -5.09 -10.17 -17.87
C LYS A 105 -3.98 -11.19 -17.60
N ARG A 106 -2.98 -11.30 -18.49
CA ARG A 106 -1.83 -12.18 -18.30
C ARG A 106 -1.01 -11.82 -17.05
N GLN A 107 -0.73 -10.54 -16.84
CA GLN A 107 0.01 -10.05 -15.68
C GLN A 107 -0.72 -10.35 -14.37
N THR A 108 -2.05 -10.18 -14.35
CA THR A 108 -2.87 -10.53 -13.18
C THR A 108 -2.78 -12.03 -12.86
N LEU A 109 -2.92 -12.91 -13.86
CA LEU A 109 -2.84 -14.36 -13.67
C LEU A 109 -1.47 -14.80 -13.14
N ILE A 110 -0.38 -14.23 -13.66
CA ILE A 110 0.98 -14.53 -13.17
C ILE A 110 1.12 -14.10 -11.71
N SER A 111 0.65 -12.90 -11.37
CA SER A 111 0.72 -12.40 -9.99
C SER A 111 -0.12 -13.24 -9.01
N GLN A 112 -1.30 -13.69 -9.44
CA GLN A 112 -2.16 -14.57 -8.65
C GLN A 112 -1.51 -15.94 -8.43
N ARG A 113 -0.94 -16.55 -9.47
CA ARG A 113 -0.21 -17.83 -9.35
C ARG A 113 0.95 -17.73 -8.36
N LYS A 114 1.73 -16.65 -8.43
CA LYS A 114 2.85 -16.39 -7.50
C LYS A 114 2.34 -16.24 -6.06
N ARG A 115 1.26 -15.48 -5.86
CA ARG A 115 0.63 -15.30 -4.54
C ARG A 115 0.13 -16.63 -3.98
N ASN A 116 -0.56 -17.43 -4.78
CA ASN A 116 -1.09 -18.72 -4.36
C ASN A 116 0.01 -19.72 -4.01
N ARG A 117 1.11 -19.73 -4.77
CA ARG A 117 2.29 -20.54 -4.43
C ARG A 117 2.86 -20.14 -3.07
N ASN A 118 3.08 -18.84 -2.86
CA ASN A 118 3.63 -18.33 -1.60
C ASN A 118 2.72 -18.62 -0.40
N LEU A 119 1.40 -18.51 -0.58
CA LEU A 119 0.42 -18.85 0.46
C LEU A 119 0.47 -20.34 0.83
N ARG A 120 0.61 -21.23 -0.17
CA ARG A 120 0.77 -22.67 0.08
C ARG A 120 2.06 -22.98 0.82
N GLU A 121 3.18 -22.40 0.38
CA GLU A 121 4.49 -22.56 1.04
C GLU A 121 4.42 -22.13 2.51
N ARG A 122 3.80 -20.99 2.81
CA ARG A 122 3.58 -20.52 4.19
C ARG A 122 2.70 -21.46 4.99
N MET A 123 1.64 -21.98 4.39
CA MET A 123 0.73 -22.92 5.06
C MET A 123 1.44 -24.21 5.44
N GLU A 124 2.23 -24.78 4.53
CA GLU A 124 3.00 -25.99 4.82
C GLU A 124 4.09 -25.73 5.87
N ALA A 125 4.77 -24.59 5.83
CA ALA A 125 5.73 -24.21 6.87
C ALA A 125 5.07 -24.09 8.25
N MET A 126 3.88 -23.47 8.32
CA MET A 126 3.12 -23.35 9.59
C MET A 126 2.64 -24.71 10.10
N LYS A 127 2.23 -25.63 9.22
CA LYS A 127 1.88 -27.00 9.61
C LYS A 127 3.09 -27.73 10.19
N ALA A 128 4.25 -27.66 9.53
CA ALA A 128 5.47 -28.27 10.02
C ALA A 128 5.88 -27.71 11.39
N GLN A 129 5.81 -26.39 11.58
CA GLN A 129 6.08 -25.75 12.88
C GLN A 129 5.13 -26.24 13.97
N ARG A 130 3.83 -26.35 13.66
CA ARG A 130 2.83 -26.88 14.58
C ARG A 130 3.13 -28.32 14.96
N ASP A 131 3.44 -29.17 13.99
CA ASP A 131 3.68 -30.60 14.24
C ASP A 131 4.94 -30.80 15.10
N ILE A 132 5.99 -30.00 14.89
CA ILE A 132 7.18 -29.96 15.76
C ILE A 132 6.79 -29.53 17.19
N ALA A 133 6.02 -28.45 17.33
CA ALA A 133 5.60 -27.96 18.64
C ALA A 133 4.76 -29.00 19.41
N LEU A 134 3.86 -29.70 18.72
CA LEU A 134 3.06 -30.78 19.31
C LEU A 134 3.92 -31.97 19.73
N SER A 135 4.91 -32.36 18.92
CA SER A 135 5.87 -33.42 19.29
C SER A 135 6.65 -33.05 20.56
N LEU A 136 7.12 -31.80 20.65
CA LEU A 136 7.83 -31.31 21.84
C LEU A 136 6.93 -31.26 23.07
N LEU A 137 5.65 -30.88 22.91
CA LEU A 137 4.69 -30.87 24.01
C LEU A 137 4.47 -32.27 24.57
N VAL A 138 4.23 -33.26 23.69
CA VAL A 138 4.06 -34.66 24.10
C VAL A 138 5.31 -35.19 24.81
N ALA A 139 6.51 -34.85 24.32
CA ALA A 139 7.75 -35.24 24.97
C ALA A 139 7.91 -34.59 26.36
N ALA A 140 7.51 -33.32 26.51
CA ALA A 140 7.54 -32.63 27.79
C ALA A 140 6.54 -33.25 28.79
N ASP A 141 5.32 -33.57 28.35
CA ASP A 141 4.31 -34.22 29.19
C ASP A 141 4.79 -35.59 29.70
N ALA A 142 5.39 -36.39 28.81
CA ALA A 142 6.00 -37.66 29.18
C ALA A 142 7.09 -37.48 30.26
N ARG A 143 7.95 -36.46 30.09
CA ARG A 143 9.02 -36.17 31.05
C ARG A 143 8.48 -35.68 32.39
N ILE A 144 7.41 -34.89 32.40
CA ILE A 144 6.74 -34.43 33.62
C ILE A 144 6.19 -35.64 34.39
N LEU A 145 5.55 -36.59 33.72
CA LEU A 145 5.03 -37.79 34.36
C LEU A 145 6.15 -38.64 34.98
N GLU A 146 7.23 -38.87 34.24
CA GLU A 146 8.40 -39.61 34.72
C GLU A 146 9.01 -38.95 35.96
N LEU A 147 9.26 -37.64 35.91
CA LEU A 147 9.85 -36.89 37.02
C LEU A 147 8.91 -36.79 38.22
N THR A 148 7.60 -36.77 37.99
CA THR A 148 6.58 -36.76 39.05
C THR A 148 6.53 -38.11 39.76
N ALA A 149 6.54 -39.20 39.00
CA ALA A 149 6.61 -40.56 39.55
C ALA A 149 7.87 -40.76 40.39
N GLU A 150 9.03 -40.32 39.86
CA GLU A 150 10.30 -40.41 40.58
C GLU A 150 10.33 -39.54 41.84
N ASN A 151 9.81 -38.31 41.78
CA ASN A 151 9.67 -37.46 42.97
C ASN A 151 8.81 -38.12 44.05
N ASN A 152 7.70 -38.74 43.66
CA ASN A 152 6.82 -39.44 44.60
C ASN A 152 7.52 -40.65 45.22
N ARG A 153 8.26 -41.42 44.43
CA ARG A 153 9.10 -42.53 44.90
C ARG A 153 10.12 -42.06 45.92
N LEU A 154 10.87 -41.01 45.60
CA LEU A 154 11.90 -40.44 46.48
C LEU A 154 11.31 -39.91 47.80
N LYS A 155 10.17 -39.21 47.73
CA LYS A 155 9.44 -38.73 48.91
C LYS A 155 8.98 -39.88 49.80
N GLY A 156 8.48 -40.97 49.20
CA GLY A 156 8.10 -42.18 49.94
C GLY A 156 9.29 -42.89 50.61
N SER A 157 10.47 -42.85 49.98
CA SER A 157 11.71 -43.43 50.53
C SER A 157 12.44 -42.55 51.55
N ARG A 158 11.99 -41.32 51.81
CA ARG A 158 12.64 -40.45 52.79
C ARG A 158 12.46 -41.01 54.20
N GLN A 159 13.58 -41.26 54.86
CA GLN A 159 13.64 -41.47 56.31
C GLN A 159 13.13 -40.20 57.03
N PRO A 160 12.49 -40.31 58.20
CA PRO A 160 12.09 -39.15 58.99
C PRO A 160 13.32 -38.31 59.33
N SER A 161 13.23 -36.99 59.11
CA SER A 161 14.34 -36.06 59.32
C SER A 161 14.68 -35.95 60.81
N ASN A 162 15.86 -36.43 61.20
CA ASN A 162 16.44 -36.26 62.55
C ASN A 162 16.93 -34.83 62.83
N LEU A 163 16.44 -33.83 62.10
CA LEU A 163 16.88 -32.45 62.19
C LEU A 163 15.93 -31.66 63.10
N THR A 164 16.31 -31.52 64.37
CA THR A 164 15.65 -30.61 65.32
C THR A 164 16.05 -29.17 64.96
N SER A 165 15.08 -28.33 64.59
CA SER A 165 15.32 -26.90 64.40
C SER A 165 15.74 -26.26 65.73
N ILE A 166 17.00 -25.85 65.86
CA ILE A 166 17.47 -25.02 66.97
C ILE A 166 16.86 -23.64 66.78
N GLN A 167 15.67 -23.45 67.34
CA GLN A 167 15.12 -22.11 67.53
C GLN A 167 15.98 -21.38 68.56
N ASN A 168 16.70 -20.34 68.12
CA ASN A 168 17.51 -19.47 68.97
C ASN A 168 16.66 -18.91 70.12
N ARG A 169 16.77 -19.50 71.31
CA ARG A 169 16.16 -18.94 72.53
C ARG A 169 16.96 -17.70 72.93
N LYS A 170 16.33 -16.53 72.90
CA LYS A 170 16.92 -15.29 73.44
C LYS A 170 17.26 -15.51 74.93
N PRO A 171 18.48 -15.14 75.39
CA PRO A 171 18.88 -15.37 76.76
C PRO A 171 18.02 -14.51 77.71
N LYS A 172 17.48 -15.16 78.75
CA LYS A 172 16.72 -14.52 79.83
C LYS A 172 17.68 -13.67 80.66
N ARG A 173 17.62 -12.34 80.52
CA ARG A 173 18.33 -11.41 81.41
C ARG A 173 17.88 -11.66 82.85
N ARG A 174 18.81 -12.03 83.73
CA ARG A 174 18.60 -12.06 85.17
C ARG A 174 19.03 -10.71 85.73
N THR A 175 18.07 -10.07 86.41
CA THR A 175 18.15 -8.98 87.40
C THR A 175 19.03 -7.78 87.05
#